data_AF-A0A847IQ28-F1
#
_entry.id   AF-A0A847IQ28-F1
#
_cell.length_a   1.000
_cell.length_b   1.000
_cell.length_c   1.000
_cell.angle_alpha   90.00
_cell.angle_beta   90.00
_cell.angle_gamma   90.00
#
_symmetry.space_group_name_H-M   'P 1'
#
loop_
_entity.id
_entity.type
_entity.pdbx_description
1 polymer ?
#
loop_
_entity_poly.entity_id
_entity_poly.type
_entity_poly.pdbx_seq_one_letter_code
_entity_poly.pdbx_strand_id
1 'polypeptide(L)'
;YNASEGFFAFQTDLEDPGLQLLPNVDVFYEFIPMDKLEAAQNGSYTRFLTLQEVQTDQPYALVISTSSGLWRYLIGDTIRFTQRNPHKIMITGRTKLFINTFGEELMIENAERALARACNLTGASVHEYTVAPVYMDGQKKGAHQWLIEFETVPPDPAVFKGILDRSLMDVNSDYHAKRLDTGTMDPPQITSMKKGSFYRWLAMNDKLGGQSKVPRLWSNRDYVEALLEINEKL
;
A
#
# COMPACT_ATOMS: atom_id res chain seq x y z
N TYR A 1 -10.28 16.03 -2.06
CA TYR A 1 -10.54 14.60 -2.21
C TYR A 1 -11.76 14.39 -3.08
N ASN A 2 -11.50 14.10 -4.35
CA ASN A 2 -12.48 13.77 -5.36
C ASN A 2 -12.14 12.39 -5.94
N ALA A 3 -13.16 11.63 -6.30
CA ALA A 3 -13.04 10.37 -7.02
C ALA A 3 -14.17 10.27 -8.05
N SER A 4 -14.16 9.23 -8.88
CA SER A 4 -15.23 8.99 -9.86
C SER A 4 -16.60 8.81 -9.20
N GLU A 5 -16.61 8.38 -7.94
CA GLU A 5 -17.78 8.11 -7.11
C GLU A 5 -18.36 9.37 -6.45
N GLY A 6 -17.60 10.48 -6.39
CA GLY A 6 -18.07 11.72 -5.77
C GLY A 6 -16.97 12.65 -5.24
N PHE A 7 -17.41 13.71 -4.57
CA PHE A 7 -16.56 14.70 -3.93
C PHE A 7 -16.76 14.66 -2.41
N PHE A 8 -15.72 14.35 -1.65
CA PHE A 8 -15.90 13.94 -0.23
C PHE A 8 -15.24 14.88 0.78
N ALA A 9 -14.13 15.53 0.43
CA ALA A 9 -13.41 16.38 1.36
C ALA A 9 -12.58 17.44 0.63
N PHE A 10 -12.26 18.55 1.30
CA PHE A 10 -11.37 19.59 0.77
C PHE A 10 -10.50 20.20 1.85
N GLN A 11 -9.40 20.82 1.45
CA GLN A 11 -8.49 21.50 2.37
C GLN A 11 -9.09 22.85 2.77
N THR A 12 -9.20 23.10 4.08
CA THR A 12 -9.72 24.38 4.62
C THR A 12 -8.63 25.31 5.11
N ASP A 13 -7.42 24.78 5.34
CA ASP A 13 -6.25 25.51 5.83
C ASP A 13 -5.01 24.95 5.12
N LEU A 14 -4.16 25.83 4.57
CA LEU A 14 -2.96 25.44 3.82
C LEU A 14 -1.85 24.90 4.72
N GLU A 15 -1.84 25.31 5.99
CA GLU A 15 -0.86 24.83 6.98
C GLU A 15 -1.28 23.48 7.60
N ASP A 16 -2.53 23.06 7.39
CA ASP A 16 -3.03 21.76 7.84
C ASP A 16 -3.06 20.76 6.66
N PRO A 17 -2.32 19.64 6.73
CA PRO A 17 -2.36 18.60 5.70
C PRO A 17 -3.71 17.85 5.66
N GLY A 18 -4.56 18.00 6.67
CA GLY A 18 -5.88 17.38 6.75
C GLY A 18 -6.94 18.00 5.83
N LEU A 19 -7.77 17.14 5.25
CA LEU A 19 -8.93 17.52 4.45
C LEU A 19 -10.19 17.45 5.31
N GLN A 20 -11.00 18.51 5.30
CA GLN A 20 -12.30 18.51 5.98
C GLN A 20 -13.31 17.67 5.21
N LEU A 21 -13.82 16.62 5.85
CA LEU A 21 -14.85 15.74 5.29
C LEU A 21 -16.21 16.45 5.23
N LEU A 22 -17.00 16.14 4.21
CA LEU A 22 -18.31 16.74 3.95
C LEU A 22 -19.43 15.77 4.33
N PRO A 23 -19.99 15.82 5.56
CA PRO A 23 -21.08 14.92 5.93
C PRO A 23 -22.43 15.23 5.25
N ASN A 24 -22.58 16.41 4.65
CA ASN A 24 -23.88 16.96 4.19
C ASN A 24 -23.97 17.10 2.65
N VAL A 25 -23.39 16.17 1.89
CA VAL A 25 -23.38 16.22 0.41
C VAL A 25 -24.03 14.98 -0.23
N ASP A 26 -25.12 14.49 0.34
CA ASP A 26 -25.85 13.28 -0.12
C ASP A 26 -24.98 12.00 -0.16
N VAL A 27 -23.94 11.98 0.68
CA VAL A 27 -23.08 10.82 0.90
C VAL A 27 -23.18 10.42 2.37
N PHE A 28 -23.57 9.17 2.60
CA PHE A 28 -23.46 8.54 3.90
C PHE A 28 -22.14 7.78 3.99
N TYR A 29 -21.39 8.00 5.07
CA TYR A 29 -20.07 7.41 5.28
C TYR A 29 -20.10 6.32 6.34
N GLU A 30 -19.50 5.19 6.01
CA GLU A 30 -19.17 4.10 6.91
C GLU A 30 -17.66 3.83 6.85
N PHE A 31 -17.11 3.30 7.94
CA PHE A 31 -15.68 3.08 8.10
C PHE A 31 -15.41 1.67 8.59
N ILE A 32 -14.55 0.94 7.89
CA ILE A 32 -14.09 -0.38 8.31
C ILE A 32 -12.69 -0.20 8.91
N PRO A 33 -12.46 -0.56 10.19
CA PRO A 33 -11.10 -0.64 10.71
C PRO A 33 -10.23 -1.51 9.81
N MET A 34 -9.00 -1.09 9.50
CA MET A 34 -8.17 -1.81 8.54
C MET A 34 -7.91 -3.27 8.93
N ASP A 35 -7.79 -3.57 10.22
CA ASP A 35 -7.64 -4.94 10.75
C ASP A 35 -8.89 -5.81 10.56
N LYS A 36 -10.03 -5.22 10.18
CA LYS A 36 -11.29 -5.92 9.88
C LYS A 36 -11.64 -5.94 8.40
N LEU A 37 -10.82 -5.35 7.53
CA LEU A 37 -11.13 -5.24 6.10
C LEU A 37 -11.31 -6.60 5.41
N GLU A 38 -10.41 -7.54 5.67
CA GLU A 38 -10.49 -8.89 5.08
C GLU A 38 -11.75 -9.63 5.57
N ALA A 39 -12.03 -9.54 6.87
CA ALA A 39 -13.25 -10.08 7.47
C ALA A 39 -14.52 -9.42 6.92
N ALA A 40 -14.48 -8.14 6.57
CA ALA A 40 -15.60 -7.46 5.94
C ALA A 40 -15.81 -7.93 4.50
N GLN A 41 -14.72 -8.12 3.75
CA GLN A 41 -14.78 -8.58 2.36
C GLN A 41 -15.29 -10.02 2.22
N ASN A 42 -14.98 -10.88 3.19
CA ASN A 42 -15.49 -12.26 3.22
C ASN A 42 -16.85 -12.39 3.94
N GLY A 43 -17.44 -11.28 4.41
CA GLY A 43 -18.76 -11.22 5.03
C GLY A 43 -18.83 -11.64 6.50
N SER A 44 -17.71 -12.01 7.14
CA SER A 44 -17.68 -12.38 8.56
C SER A 44 -17.72 -11.18 9.51
N TYR A 45 -17.44 -9.96 9.01
CA TYR A 45 -17.56 -8.71 9.75
C TYR A 45 -18.53 -7.76 9.07
N THR A 46 -19.60 -7.35 9.78
CA THR A 46 -20.68 -6.52 9.21
C THR A 46 -20.90 -5.20 9.94
N ARG A 47 -20.24 -5.00 11.09
CA ARG A 47 -20.39 -3.82 11.93
C ARG A 47 -19.44 -2.70 11.47
N PHE A 48 -19.82 -1.96 10.44
CA PHE A 48 -19.03 -0.80 10.00
C PHE A 48 -19.32 0.39 10.92
N LEU A 49 -18.30 1.18 11.18
CA LEU A 49 -18.38 2.33 12.08
C LEU A 49 -18.99 3.53 11.37
N THR A 50 -19.71 4.36 12.11
CA THR A 50 -20.19 5.67 11.66
C THR A 50 -19.20 6.77 12.05
N LEU A 51 -19.44 8.01 11.58
CA LEU A 51 -18.64 9.19 11.94
C LEU A 51 -18.54 9.43 13.45
N GLN A 52 -19.50 8.97 14.25
CA GLN A 52 -19.47 9.13 15.70
C GLN A 52 -18.50 8.15 16.38
N GLU A 53 -18.22 7.01 15.75
CA GLU A 53 -17.48 5.90 16.35
C GLU A 53 -15.98 5.89 15.96
N VAL A 54 -15.58 6.72 14.99
CA VAL A 54 -14.18 6.77 14.54
C VAL A 54 -13.25 7.39 15.58
N GLN A 55 -11.99 6.99 15.53
CA GLN A 55 -10.90 7.46 16.37
C GLN A 55 -9.86 8.18 15.50
N THR A 56 -9.15 9.12 16.12
CA THR A 56 -7.99 9.75 15.47
C THR A 56 -6.85 8.77 15.38
N ASP A 57 -6.01 8.93 14.38
CA ASP A 57 -4.81 8.14 14.14
C ASP A 57 -5.03 6.64 13.88
N GLN A 58 -6.27 6.19 13.76
CA GLN A 58 -6.62 4.84 13.33
C GLN A 58 -6.90 4.82 11.80
N PRO A 59 -6.33 3.87 11.05
CA PRO A 59 -6.61 3.74 9.63
C PRO A 59 -7.93 3.00 9.38
N TYR A 60 -8.70 3.50 8.41
CA TYR A 60 -9.99 2.96 8.00
C TYR A 60 -10.07 2.81 6.50
N ALA A 61 -10.73 1.76 6.03
CA ALA A 61 -11.25 1.69 4.68
C ALA A 61 -12.56 2.49 4.58
N LEU A 62 -12.69 3.32 3.56
CA LEU A 62 -13.87 4.16 3.36
C LEU A 62 -14.96 3.41 2.60
N VAL A 63 -16.16 3.38 3.17
CA VAL A 63 -17.37 2.85 2.55
C VAL A 63 -18.38 3.98 2.41
N ILE A 64 -19.01 4.07 1.24
CA ILE A 64 -19.96 5.14 0.93
C ILE A 64 -21.31 4.58 0.48
N SER A 65 -22.37 5.28 0.84
CA SER A 65 -23.66 5.17 0.17
C SER A 65 -24.05 6.54 -0.37
N THR A 66 -24.46 6.61 -1.63
CA THR A 66 -24.76 7.87 -2.31
C THR A 66 -26.15 7.84 -2.94
N SER A 67 -26.76 9.01 -3.08
CA SER A 67 -28.05 9.17 -3.79
C SER A 67 -27.99 8.74 -5.26
N SER A 68 -26.78 8.62 -5.83
CA SER A 68 -26.55 8.17 -7.21
C SER A 68 -26.54 6.64 -7.37
N GLY A 69 -26.88 5.88 -6.33
CA GLY A 69 -27.09 4.43 -6.41
C GLY A 69 -25.92 3.57 -5.94
N LEU A 70 -24.87 4.16 -5.38
CA LEU A 70 -23.85 3.40 -4.65
C LEU A 70 -24.39 3.04 -3.27
N TRP A 71 -24.40 1.75 -2.92
CA TRP A 71 -24.91 1.25 -1.64
C TRP A 71 -23.82 0.44 -0.93
N ARG A 72 -23.37 0.94 0.22
CA ARG A 72 -22.25 0.39 1.00
C ARG A 72 -21.06 0.02 0.10
N TYR A 73 -20.74 0.91 -0.83
CA TYR A 73 -19.67 0.72 -1.80
C TYR A 73 -18.32 0.99 -1.16
N LEU A 74 -17.43 0.00 -1.19
CA LEU A 74 -16.05 0.15 -0.77
C LEU A 74 -15.28 0.91 -1.86
N ILE A 75 -15.01 2.20 -1.64
CA ILE A 75 -14.35 3.07 -2.64
C ILE A 75 -12.91 2.66 -2.93
N GLY A 76 -12.32 1.92 -2.00
CA GLY A 76 -10.96 1.40 -2.13
C GLY A 76 -9.89 2.36 -1.64
N ASP A 77 -10.24 3.43 -0.94
CA ASP A 77 -9.31 4.35 -0.30
C ASP A 77 -9.20 4.05 1.20
N THR A 78 -7.99 4.22 1.73
CA THR A 78 -7.76 4.20 3.18
C THR A 78 -7.54 5.61 3.66
N ILE A 79 -8.16 5.93 4.79
CA ILE A 79 -8.10 7.24 5.41
C ILE A 79 -7.76 7.11 6.90
N ARG A 80 -7.27 8.20 7.48
CA ARG A 80 -7.08 8.33 8.92
C ARG A 80 -7.62 9.68 9.37
N PHE A 81 -8.35 9.71 10.48
CA PHE A 81 -8.82 10.97 11.04
C PHE A 81 -7.67 11.66 11.78
N THR A 82 -7.39 12.91 11.45
CA THR A 82 -6.50 13.78 12.24
C THR A 82 -7.30 14.54 13.30
N GLN A 83 -8.60 14.74 13.08
CA GLN A 83 -9.49 15.44 14.00
C GLN A 83 -10.93 14.91 13.86
N ARG A 84 -11.66 14.85 14.98
CA ARG A 84 -13.08 14.41 14.99
C ARG A 84 -14.09 15.54 14.89
N ASN A 85 -13.76 16.77 15.25
CA ASN A 85 -14.68 17.90 15.11
C ASN A 85 -13.94 19.23 14.84
N PRO A 86 -14.10 19.84 13.65
CA PRO A 86 -14.67 19.22 12.45
C PRO A 86 -13.90 17.95 12.06
N HIS A 87 -14.58 17.00 11.40
CA HIS A 87 -13.97 15.79 10.89
C HIS A 87 -12.91 16.14 9.83
N LYS A 88 -11.63 15.96 10.17
CA LYS A 88 -10.51 16.10 9.24
C LYS A 88 -9.85 14.75 9.02
N ILE A 89 -9.56 14.47 7.75
CA ILE A 89 -9.01 13.18 7.30
C ILE A 89 -7.73 13.41 6.49
N MET A 90 -6.81 12.46 6.57
CA MET A 90 -5.77 12.29 5.56
C MET A 90 -6.02 11.00 4.80
N ILE A 91 -5.76 11.03 3.49
CA ILE A 91 -5.77 9.83 2.65
C ILE A 91 -4.44 9.13 2.91
N THR A 92 -4.49 7.91 3.43
CA THR A 92 -3.31 7.10 3.78
C THR A 92 -2.94 6.08 2.71
N GLY A 93 -3.80 5.90 1.69
CA GLY A 93 -3.53 4.98 0.58
C GLY A 93 -4.78 4.35 -0.02
N ARG A 94 -4.62 3.12 -0.52
CA ARG A 94 -5.69 2.31 -1.12
C ARG A 94 -5.85 0.98 -0.38
N THR A 95 -7.06 0.45 -0.31
CA THR A 95 -7.42 -0.81 0.37
C THR A 95 -6.79 -2.05 -0.24
N LYS A 96 -6.19 -1.94 -1.43
CA LYS A 96 -5.52 -3.03 -2.15
C LYS A 96 -4.00 -2.88 -2.22
N LEU A 97 -3.41 -1.86 -1.58
CA LEU A 97 -2.00 -1.52 -1.72
C LEU A 97 -1.29 -1.49 -0.36
N PHE A 98 -1.42 -2.58 0.40
CA PHE A 98 -0.64 -2.81 1.62
C PHE A 98 -0.31 -4.30 1.76
N ILE A 99 0.74 -4.63 2.51
CA ILE A 99 1.10 -6.01 2.90
C ILE A 99 1.05 -6.09 4.42
N ASN A 100 0.26 -7.03 4.94
CA ASN A 100 0.19 -7.33 6.36
C ASN A 100 0.29 -8.84 6.59
N THR A 101 1.41 -9.43 6.17
CA THR A 101 1.60 -10.89 6.24
C THR A 101 2.25 -11.32 7.55
N PHE A 102 3.03 -10.44 8.17
CA PHE A 102 3.78 -10.67 9.40
C PHE A 102 3.33 -9.76 10.55
N GLY A 103 2.26 -8.98 10.36
CA GLY A 103 1.79 -7.97 11.32
C GLY A 103 2.50 -6.63 11.19
N GLU A 104 3.02 -6.31 10.00
CA GLU A 104 3.85 -5.14 9.70
C GLU A 104 3.08 -3.96 9.09
N GLU A 105 1.84 -4.17 8.64
CA GLU A 105 0.97 -3.14 8.06
C GLU A 105 1.67 -2.21 7.04
N LEU A 106 2.49 -2.79 6.15
CA LEU A 106 3.28 -2.01 5.19
C LEU A 106 2.38 -1.43 4.10
N MET A 107 2.12 -0.13 4.18
CA MET A 107 1.37 0.62 3.18
C MET A 107 2.24 1.03 1.98
N ILE A 108 1.61 1.32 0.84
CA ILE A 108 2.32 1.78 -0.37
C ILE A 108 3.12 3.06 -0.14
N GLU A 109 2.61 3.99 0.67
CA GLU A 109 3.32 5.23 0.99
C GLU A 109 4.64 4.93 1.70
N ASN A 110 4.63 3.97 2.65
CA ASN A 110 5.85 3.53 3.34
C ASN A 110 6.86 2.95 2.35
N ALA A 111 6.39 2.11 1.43
CA ALA A 111 7.21 1.51 0.38
C ALA A 111 7.80 2.57 -0.58
N GLU A 112 6.98 3.50 -1.08
CA GLU A 112 7.41 4.56 -1.99
C GLU A 112 8.39 5.52 -1.33
N ARG A 113 8.15 5.93 -0.08
CA ARG A 113 9.06 6.81 0.67
C ARG A 113 10.39 6.12 0.94
N ALA A 114 10.38 4.85 1.33
CA ALA A 114 11.61 4.10 1.57
C ALA A 114 12.41 3.88 0.28
N LEU A 115 11.73 3.53 -0.82
CA LEU A 115 12.35 3.33 -2.12
C LEU A 115 12.92 4.63 -2.68
N ALA A 116 12.19 5.74 -2.57
CA ALA A 116 12.67 7.06 -2.99
C ALA A 116 13.93 7.48 -2.22
N ARG A 117 13.97 7.24 -0.90
CA ARG A 117 15.16 7.51 -0.07
C ARG A 117 16.35 6.64 -0.50
N ALA A 118 16.14 5.36 -0.78
CA ALA A 118 17.19 4.48 -1.29
C ALA A 118 17.72 4.92 -2.65
N CYS A 119 16.84 5.32 -3.58
CA CYS A 119 17.22 5.86 -4.88
C CYS A 119 18.08 7.13 -4.74
N ASN A 120 17.60 8.11 -3.95
CA ASN A 120 18.28 9.39 -3.75
C ASN A 120 19.70 9.23 -3.17
N LEU A 121 19.88 8.31 -2.23
CA LEU A 121 21.18 8.12 -1.56
C LEU A 121 22.18 7.28 -2.37
N THR A 122 21.70 6.47 -3.32
CA THR A 122 22.56 5.58 -4.13
C THR A 122 22.76 6.07 -5.56
N GLY A 123 21.97 7.04 -6.01
CA GLY A 123 21.91 7.46 -7.41
C GLY A 123 21.18 6.48 -8.32
N ALA A 124 20.52 5.46 -7.76
CA ALA A 124 19.66 4.55 -8.52
C ALA A 124 18.37 5.23 -8.94
N SER A 125 17.77 4.75 -10.03
CA SER A 125 16.42 5.14 -10.45
C SER A 125 15.61 3.91 -10.83
N VAL A 126 14.37 3.85 -10.36
CA VAL A 126 13.47 2.71 -10.58
C VAL A 126 12.48 3.04 -11.68
N HIS A 127 12.35 2.13 -12.64
CA HIS A 127 11.32 2.20 -13.67
C HIS A 127 9.99 1.63 -13.14
N GLU A 128 10.03 0.41 -12.62
CA GLU A 128 8.85 -0.34 -12.17
C GLU A 128 9.21 -1.29 -11.02
N TYR A 129 8.27 -1.58 -10.11
CA TYR A 129 8.53 -2.50 -9.00
C TYR A 129 7.27 -3.18 -8.47
N THR A 130 7.44 -4.35 -7.87
CA THR A 130 6.41 -5.03 -7.07
C THR A 130 7.02 -5.68 -5.84
N VAL A 131 6.22 -5.90 -4.81
CA VAL A 131 6.62 -6.51 -3.53
C VAL A 131 5.61 -7.58 -3.14
N ALA A 132 6.13 -8.73 -2.71
CA ALA A 132 5.33 -9.80 -2.12
C ALA A 132 6.02 -10.41 -0.89
N PRO A 133 5.28 -11.04 0.03
CA PRO A 133 5.87 -11.77 1.14
C PRO A 133 6.60 -13.03 0.65
N VAL A 134 7.69 -13.36 1.32
CA VAL A 134 8.33 -14.68 1.32
C VAL A 134 7.89 -15.34 2.62
N TYR A 135 7.06 -16.37 2.50
CA TYR A 135 6.55 -17.08 3.67
C TYR A 135 7.66 -17.88 4.36
N MET A 136 7.48 -18.09 5.66
CA MET A 136 8.37 -18.94 6.46
C MET A 136 8.33 -20.37 5.93
N ASP A 137 9.50 -20.94 5.67
CA ASP A 137 9.65 -22.37 5.40
C ASP A 137 10.59 -22.99 6.44
N GLY A 138 10.05 -23.90 7.23
CA GLY A 138 10.74 -24.53 8.36
C GLY A 138 11.21 -23.51 9.41
N GLN A 139 12.54 -23.37 9.56
CA GLN A 139 13.16 -22.45 10.53
C GLN A 139 13.49 -21.06 9.98
N LYS A 140 13.20 -20.79 8.69
CA LYS A 140 13.47 -19.47 8.10
C LYS A 140 12.38 -18.48 8.48
N LYS A 141 12.81 -17.25 8.75
CA LYS A 141 11.91 -16.12 9.01
C LYS A 141 11.25 -15.66 7.73
N GLY A 142 10.14 -14.94 7.86
CA GLY A 142 9.49 -14.34 6.70
C GLY A 142 10.33 -13.19 6.16
N ALA A 143 10.10 -12.78 4.92
CA ALA A 143 10.75 -11.58 4.38
C ALA A 143 9.82 -10.89 3.36
N HIS A 144 10.19 -9.69 2.93
CA HIS A 144 9.64 -9.11 1.71
C HIS A 144 10.59 -9.35 0.55
N GLN A 145 10.06 -9.77 -0.59
CA GLN A 145 10.80 -9.82 -1.84
C GLN A 145 10.36 -8.69 -2.76
N TRP A 146 11.32 -7.86 -3.13
CA TRP A 146 11.18 -6.73 -4.02
C TRP A 146 11.69 -7.10 -5.40
N LEU A 147 10.83 -7.06 -6.40
CA LEU A 147 11.21 -7.16 -7.80
C LEU A 147 11.29 -5.74 -8.34
N ILE A 148 12.47 -5.32 -8.79
CA ILE A 148 12.72 -3.94 -9.20
C ILE A 148 13.34 -3.94 -10.59
N GLU A 149 12.66 -3.31 -11.55
CA GLU A 149 13.25 -2.94 -12.84
C GLU A 149 13.87 -1.56 -12.70
N PHE A 150 15.21 -1.52 -12.69
CA PHE A 150 15.96 -0.27 -12.58
C PHE A 150 16.10 0.39 -13.96
N GLU A 151 15.90 1.71 -14.00
CA GLU A 151 16.37 2.52 -15.13
C GLU A 151 17.87 2.81 -14.96
N THR A 152 18.30 3.13 -13.73
CA THR A 152 19.71 3.24 -13.33
C THR A 152 19.95 2.31 -12.15
N VAL A 153 20.80 1.30 -12.35
CA VAL A 153 21.13 0.32 -11.31
C VAL A 153 21.99 0.97 -10.22
N PRO A 154 21.77 0.69 -8.93
CA PRO A 154 22.65 1.19 -7.86
C PRO A 154 24.08 0.69 -8.07
N PRO A 155 25.11 1.52 -7.80
CA PRO A 155 26.52 1.10 -7.89
C PRO A 155 26.84 -0.11 -7.00
N ASP A 156 26.22 -0.18 -5.82
CA ASP A 156 26.32 -1.31 -4.91
C ASP A 156 24.90 -1.77 -4.48
N PRO A 157 24.45 -2.94 -4.98
CA PRO A 157 23.16 -3.51 -4.62
C PRO A 157 22.99 -3.81 -3.12
N ALA A 158 24.08 -4.15 -2.41
CA ALA A 158 24.02 -4.43 -0.98
C ALA A 158 23.79 -3.15 -0.17
N VAL A 159 24.43 -2.05 -0.57
CA VAL A 159 24.20 -0.72 0.01
C VAL A 159 22.76 -0.27 -0.23
N PHE A 160 22.25 -0.41 -1.46
CA PHE A 160 20.85 -0.09 -1.78
C PHE A 160 19.88 -0.88 -0.89
N LYS A 161 20.11 -2.19 -0.76
CA LYS A 161 19.31 -3.07 0.11
C LYS A 161 19.33 -2.61 1.56
N GLY A 162 20.50 -2.28 2.10
CA GLY A 162 20.63 -1.81 3.48
C GLY A 162 19.90 -0.49 3.73
N ILE A 163 19.98 0.45 2.78
CA ILE A 163 19.28 1.74 2.87
C ILE A 163 17.76 1.55 2.76
N LEU A 164 17.29 0.69 1.85
CA LEU A 164 15.87 0.40 1.70
C LEU A 164 15.30 -0.19 3.00
N ASP A 165 15.95 -1.22 3.53
CA ASP A 165 15.57 -1.88 4.79
C ASP A 165 15.52 -0.89 5.96
N ARG A 166 16.55 -0.06 6.12
CA ARG A 166 16.58 0.98 7.15
C ARG A 166 15.47 2.00 6.96
N SER A 167 15.22 2.42 5.73
CA SER A 167 14.20 3.41 5.43
C SER A 167 12.79 2.85 5.70
N LEU A 168 12.54 1.58 5.41
CA LEU A 168 11.28 0.90 5.75
C LEU A 168 11.05 0.88 7.27
N MET A 169 12.08 0.55 8.04
CA MET A 169 12.02 0.59 9.51
C MET A 169 11.82 2.01 10.06
N ASP A 170 12.40 3.03 9.44
CA ASP A 170 12.24 4.42 9.87
C ASP A 170 10.81 4.96 9.61
N VAL A 171 10.15 4.51 8.53
CA VAL A 171 8.81 5.02 8.15
C VAL A 171 7.66 4.13 8.65
N ASN A 172 7.94 2.92 9.14
CA ASN A 172 6.94 1.99 9.65
C ASN A 172 7.42 1.31 10.93
N SER A 173 6.80 1.67 12.06
CA SER A 173 7.12 1.14 13.39
C SER A 173 6.79 -0.35 13.54
N ASP A 174 5.72 -0.84 12.90
CA ASP A 174 5.37 -2.25 12.96
C ASP A 174 6.38 -3.07 12.16
N TYR A 175 6.79 -2.59 10.98
CA TYR A 175 7.89 -3.19 10.22
C TYR A 175 9.19 -3.23 11.03
N HIS A 176 9.54 -2.14 11.72
CA HIS A 176 10.69 -2.11 12.64
C HIS A 176 10.58 -3.19 13.72
N ALA A 177 9.44 -3.26 14.41
CA ALA A 177 9.21 -4.25 15.46
C ALA A 177 9.33 -5.68 14.93
N LYS A 178 8.79 -5.98 13.74
CA LYS A 178 8.91 -7.32 13.14
C LYS A 178 10.33 -7.65 12.65
N ARG A 179 11.09 -6.66 12.19
CA ARG A 179 12.48 -6.83 11.71
C ARG A 179 13.49 -7.00 12.82
N LEU A 180 13.39 -6.24 13.91
CA LEU A 180 14.43 -6.17 14.95
C LEU A 180 13.96 -6.71 16.30
N ASP A 181 12.76 -6.36 16.75
CA ASP A 181 12.35 -6.62 18.13
C ASP A 181 11.84 -8.06 18.31
N THR A 182 10.90 -8.48 17.47
CA THR A 182 10.41 -9.87 17.45
C THR A 182 11.28 -10.77 16.58
N GLY A 183 12.04 -10.17 15.66
CA GLY A 183 12.85 -10.87 14.68
C GLY A 183 12.03 -11.87 13.86
N THR A 184 10.77 -11.57 13.57
CA THR A 184 9.88 -12.42 12.77
C THR A 184 10.18 -12.27 11.26
N MET A 185 10.84 -11.17 10.89
CA MET A 185 11.22 -10.86 9.51
C MET A 185 12.73 -10.77 9.32
N ASP A 186 13.21 -11.37 8.23
CA ASP A 186 14.54 -11.17 7.68
C ASP A 186 14.61 -9.89 6.83
N PRO A 187 15.83 -9.37 6.54
CA PRO A 187 16.01 -8.24 5.64
C PRO A 187 15.36 -8.47 4.27
N PRO A 188 14.86 -7.41 3.59
CA PRO A 188 14.22 -7.55 2.31
C PRO A 188 15.15 -8.19 1.28
N GLN A 189 14.58 -9.06 0.44
CA GLN A 189 15.24 -9.63 -0.71
C GLN A 189 14.98 -8.72 -1.91
N ILE A 190 16.00 -8.43 -2.71
CA ILE A 190 15.86 -7.59 -3.91
C ILE A 190 16.27 -8.43 -5.11
N THR A 191 15.35 -8.58 -6.06
CA THR A 191 15.57 -9.16 -7.37
C THR A 191 15.60 -8.04 -8.39
N SER A 192 16.75 -7.82 -9.02
CA SER A 192 16.85 -6.91 -10.16
C SER A 192 16.21 -7.55 -11.39
N MET A 193 15.22 -6.88 -11.96
CA MET A 193 14.49 -7.32 -13.14
C MET A 193 15.17 -6.79 -14.41
N LYS A 194 15.18 -7.60 -15.47
CA LYS A 194 15.62 -7.20 -16.81
C LYS A 194 14.64 -6.19 -17.40
N LYS A 195 15.14 -5.28 -18.21
CA LYS A 195 14.34 -4.23 -18.85
C LYS A 195 13.21 -4.83 -19.69
N GLY A 196 11.98 -4.39 -19.47
CA GLY A 196 10.78 -4.84 -20.16
C GLY A 196 10.11 -6.09 -19.57
N SER A 197 10.59 -6.63 -18.44
CA SER A 197 9.93 -7.75 -17.75
C SER A 197 8.49 -7.39 -17.35
N PHE A 198 8.29 -6.21 -16.73
CA PHE A 198 6.96 -5.75 -16.34
C PHE A 198 6.08 -5.42 -17.55
N TYR A 199 6.66 -4.85 -18.61
CA TYR A 199 5.94 -4.57 -19.85
C TYR A 199 5.41 -5.85 -20.49
N ARG A 200 6.24 -6.90 -20.61
CA ARG A 200 5.81 -8.21 -21.14
C ARG A 200 4.74 -8.84 -20.27
N TRP A 201 4.86 -8.72 -18.95
CA TRP A 201 3.81 -9.20 -18.05
C TRP A 201 2.48 -8.50 -18.27
N LEU A 202 2.46 -7.17 -18.42
CA LEU A 202 1.25 -6.42 -18.78
C LEU A 202 0.70 -6.86 -20.15
N ALA A 203 1.57 -7.11 -21.12
CA ALA A 203 1.20 -7.62 -22.45
C ALA A 203 0.50 -8.98 -22.41
N MET A 204 1.04 -9.93 -21.65
CA MET A 204 0.48 -11.29 -21.55
C MET A 204 -0.85 -11.34 -20.81
N ASN A 205 -1.18 -10.31 -20.02
CA ASN A 205 -2.40 -10.24 -19.22
C ASN A 205 -3.48 -9.34 -19.84
N ASP A 206 -3.36 -8.98 -21.13
CA ASP A 206 -4.25 -8.05 -21.83
C ASP A 206 -4.39 -6.69 -21.11
N LYS A 207 -3.33 -6.28 -20.40
CA LYS A 207 -3.25 -5.04 -19.61
C LYS A 207 -2.44 -3.95 -20.30
N LEU A 208 -2.20 -4.08 -21.61
CA LEU A 208 -1.61 -3.01 -22.42
C LEU A 208 -2.64 -1.93 -22.72
N GLY A 209 -2.90 -1.09 -21.72
CA GLY A 209 -3.78 0.08 -21.84
C GLY A 209 -3.54 1.04 -20.68
N GLY A 210 -3.76 2.34 -20.90
CA GLY A 210 -3.39 3.41 -19.96
C GLY A 210 -4.06 3.38 -18.58
N GLN A 211 -4.95 2.42 -18.29
CA GLN A 211 -5.60 2.25 -17.00
C GLN A 211 -5.07 1.08 -16.16
N SER A 212 -4.28 0.18 -16.73
CA SER A 212 -3.76 -0.98 -16.00
C SER A 212 -2.35 -0.73 -15.47
N LYS A 213 -2.17 -0.81 -14.15
CA LYS A 213 -0.86 -0.68 -13.48
C LYS A 213 -0.42 -2.01 -12.89
N VAL A 214 0.90 -2.18 -12.77
CA VAL A 214 1.49 -3.29 -12.01
C VAL A 214 1.10 -3.13 -10.53
N PRO A 215 0.59 -4.17 -9.86
CA PRO A 215 0.36 -4.14 -8.42
C PRO A 215 1.69 -3.93 -7.68
N ARG A 216 1.78 -2.87 -6.88
CA ARG A 216 3.04 -2.50 -6.18
C ARG A 216 3.28 -3.32 -4.92
N LEU A 217 2.23 -3.56 -4.14
CA LEU A 217 2.26 -4.29 -2.88
C LEU A 217 1.18 -5.36 -2.94
N TRP A 218 1.53 -6.61 -2.67
CA TRP A 218 0.59 -7.71 -2.78
C TRP A 218 0.85 -8.80 -1.74
N SER A 219 -0.22 -9.25 -1.08
CA SER A 219 -0.13 -10.24 0.01
C SER A 219 0.00 -11.68 -0.47
N ASN A 220 -0.20 -11.95 -1.75
CA ASN A 220 0.03 -13.26 -2.37
C ASN A 220 1.23 -13.19 -3.35
N ARG A 221 1.67 -14.35 -3.85
CA ARG A 221 2.86 -14.43 -4.71
C ARG A 221 2.56 -14.59 -6.20
N ASP A 222 1.29 -14.68 -6.61
CA ASP A 222 0.90 -15.02 -7.99
C ASP A 222 1.57 -14.12 -9.04
N TYR A 223 1.61 -12.81 -8.77
CA TYR A 223 2.24 -11.84 -9.67
C TYR A 223 3.77 -11.94 -9.68
N VAL A 224 4.38 -12.16 -8.51
CA VAL A 224 5.83 -12.28 -8.39
C VAL A 224 6.33 -13.52 -9.10
N GLU A 225 5.67 -14.67 -8.93
CA GLU A 225 6.07 -15.91 -9.62
C GLU A 225 5.96 -15.75 -11.14
N ALA A 226 4.85 -15.19 -11.64
CA ALA A 226 4.69 -14.92 -13.07
C ALA A 226 5.76 -13.95 -13.63
N LEU A 227 6.12 -12.91 -12.87
CA LEU A 227 7.15 -11.95 -13.26
C LEU A 227 8.56 -12.59 -13.24
N LEU A 228 8.87 -13.44 -12.26
CA LEU A 228 10.14 -14.16 -12.20
C LEU A 228 10.32 -15.07 -13.41
N GLU A 229 9.28 -15.81 -13.81
CA GLU A 229 9.34 -16.66 -15.01
C GLU A 229 9.62 -15.85 -16.29
N ILE A 230 8.97 -14.69 -16.44
CA ILE A 230 9.19 -13.80 -17.59
C ILE A 230 10.63 -13.26 -17.57
N ASN A 231 11.13 -12.91 -16.39
CA ASN A 231 12.47 -12.39 -16.20
C ASN A 231 13.58 -13.42 -16.52
N GLU A 232 13.35 -14.69 -16.20
CA GLU A 232 14.26 -15.78 -16.55
C GLU A 232 14.33 -16.02 -18.05
N LYS A 233 13.20 -15.90 -18.75
CA LYS A 233 13.07 -16.10 -20.21
C LYS A 233 13.57 -14.93 -21.07
N LEU A 234 13.88 -13.80 -20.46
CA LEU A 234 14.37 -12.57 -21.13
C LEU A 234 15.88 -12.58 -21.35
#